data_AF-A0A0G0BQY8-F1
#
_entry.id   AF-A0A0G0BQY8-F1
#
_cell.length_a   1.000
_cell.length_b   1.000
_cell.length_c   1.000
_cell.angle_alpha   90.00
_cell.angle_beta   90.00
_cell.angle_gamma   90.00
#
_symmetry.space_group_name_H-M   'P 1'
#
loop_
_entity.id
_entity.type
_entity.pdbx_description
1 polymer ?
#
loop_
_entity_poly.entity_id
_entity_poly.type
_entity_poly.pdbx_seq_one_letter_code
_entity_poly.pdbx_strand_id
1 'polypeptide(L)'
;MTISKEFIDKIRENPRLRQRLAFEHPFWFALLYLPHHFTDSIAPFHLEMFYLLQQNKYNFVAIMAFRESGKSTILNLVNALWSILGKPGKKFVVVISKTQEQAKNHFLNIRAELEKNELLREDFGPFTENDNDLKQLSLELEYHEAKIIAMTREQSIRGLKFGIHRPDLIIGDDLEDTSSVSEQKESEDFYARFESEIIPAGSTNTRIVILGNLLSENSFMMKLREDITKKKVPGIFRAYPLLDDDGKNLWTGKFPDSAISQMRSKLSEEAWAKEYLLSLEDENHYSELDIPENLKLSETDNDTILKWFHFKLAKLRNQYRKKLASSKPQISLIFQMKQYNISAPDFRLVEPEEGEPLYEKYQEYQKEQDELIEEFNEALRRAIHFRINPNFNYAEWKRASENIVWDETDDEEYGSQCNFSQKPKKPTDDEILEEVLKGCSREQIERIKKEGYYDPEKGIDIRPPSD
;
A
#
# COMPACT_ATOMS: atom_id res chain seq x y z
N MET A 1 0.23 -13.84 -33.28
CA MET A 1 1.13 -14.58 -34.19
C MET A 1 1.18 -15.99 -33.66
N THR A 2 0.55 -16.96 -34.34
CA THR A 2 0.55 -18.35 -33.89
C THR A 2 1.87 -18.97 -34.31
N ILE A 3 2.74 -19.27 -33.35
CA ILE A 3 4.03 -19.89 -33.63
C ILE A 3 3.79 -21.36 -33.97
N SER A 4 4.23 -21.80 -35.15
CA SER A 4 4.05 -23.20 -35.58
C SER A 4 4.79 -24.14 -34.63
N LYS A 5 4.20 -25.30 -34.32
CA LYS A 5 4.83 -26.34 -33.50
C LYS A 5 6.23 -26.72 -33.99
N GLU A 6 6.40 -26.87 -35.30
CA GLU A 6 7.70 -27.15 -35.94
C GLU A 6 8.77 -26.10 -35.62
N PHE A 7 8.39 -24.83 -35.48
CA PHE A 7 9.33 -23.77 -35.12
C PHE A 7 9.72 -23.83 -33.63
N ILE A 8 8.78 -24.17 -32.76
CA ILE A 8 9.06 -24.40 -31.33
C ILE A 8 10.00 -25.60 -31.16
N ASP A 9 9.76 -26.69 -31.90
CA ASP A 9 10.60 -27.88 -31.85
C ASP A 9 12.02 -27.55 -32.35
N LYS A 10 12.17 -26.77 -33.43
CA LYS A 10 13.48 -26.26 -33.89
C LYS A 10 14.22 -25.41 -32.84
N ILE A 11 13.49 -24.61 -32.06
CA ILE A 11 14.10 -23.87 -30.94
C ILE A 11 14.56 -24.84 -29.86
N ARG A 12 13.72 -25.80 -29.48
CA ARG A 12 14.00 -26.77 -28.42
C ARG A 12 15.16 -27.70 -28.76
N GLU A 13 15.34 -28.07 -30.01
CA GLU A 13 16.41 -28.99 -30.45
C GLU A 13 17.76 -28.30 -30.68
N ASN A 14 17.78 -26.97 -30.80
CA ASN A 14 19.01 -26.20 -31.08
C ASN A 14 19.45 -25.41 -29.84
N PRO A 15 20.46 -25.90 -29.08
CA PRO A 15 20.91 -25.23 -27.84
C PRO A 15 21.32 -23.78 -28.06
N ARG A 16 22.04 -23.47 -29.15
CA ARG A 16 22.49 -22.10 -29.43
C ARG A 16 21.32 -21.15 -29.66
N LEU A 17 20.31 -21.58 -30.41
CA LEU A 17 19.11 -20.76 -30.66
C LEU A 17 18.30 -20.58 -29.38
N ARG A 18 18.09 -21.68 -28.64
CA ARG A 18 17.38 -21.70 -27.35
C ARG A 18 18.00 -20.74 -26.34
N GLN A 19 19.31 -20.88 -26.10
CA GLN A 19 20.10 -20.02 -25.21
C GLN A 19 20.02 -18.56 -25.65
N ARG A 20 20.20 -18.27 -26.95
CA ARG A 20 20.16 -16.90 -27.47
C ARG A 20 18.81 -16.23 -27.26
N LEU A 21 17.71 -16.93 -27.55
CA LEU A 21 16.35 -16.42 -27.37
C LEU A 21 16.05 -16.16 -25.91
N ALA A 22 16.36 -17.12 -25.03
CA ALA A 22 16.14 -16.98 -23.61
C ALA A 22 17.00 -15.90 -22.98
N PHE A 23 18.26 -15.78 -23.40
CA PHE A 23 19.15 -14.70 -22.95
C PHE A 23 18.57 -13.32 -23.27
N GLU A 24 18.06 -13.13 -24.50
CA GLU A 24 17.53 -11.83 -24.94
C GLU A 24 16.11 -11.53 -24.42
N HIS A 25 15.30 -12.55 -24.14
CA HIS A 25 13.88 -12.37 -23.87
C HIS A 25 13.38 -13.20 -22.66
N PRO A 26 12.86 -12.55 -21.59
CA PRO A 26 12.38 -13.24 -20.40
C PRO A 26 11.14 -14.10 -20.67
N PHE A 27 10.31 -13.70 -21.64
CA PHE A 27 9.19 -14.52 -22.11
C PHE A 27 9.67 -15.87 -22.65
N TRP A 28 10.70 -15.88 -23.50
CA TRP A 28 11.28 -17.10 -24.04
C TRP A 28 12.00 -17.90 -22.96
N PHE A 29 12.75 -17.23 -22.07
CA PHE A 29 13.36 -17.88 -20.90
C PHE A 29 12.31 -18.64 -20.07
N ALA A 30 11.21 -17.97 -19.74
CA ALA A 30 10.13 -18.54 -18.95
C ALA A 30 9.48 -19.76 -19.63
N LEU A 31 9.14 -19.66 -20.92
CA LEU A 31 8.46 -20.76 -21.62
C LEU A 31 9.38 -21.92 -22.01
N LEU A 32 10.69 -21.69 -22.13
CA LEU A 32 11.66 -22.74 -22.46
C LEU A 32 12.11 -23.51 -21.23
N TYR A 33 12.41 -22.81 -20.13
CA TYR A 33 12.96 -23.43 -18.93
C TYR A 33 11.94 -23.63 -17.83
N LEU A 34 10.93 -22.77 -17.71
CA LEU A 34 9.97 -22.81 -16.60
C LEU A 34 8.53 -23.16 -17.04
N PRO A 35 8.30 -24.00 -18.08
CA PRO A 35 6.97 -24.18 -18.66
C PRO A 35 5.97 -24.78 -17.67
N HIS A 36 6.41 -25.55 -16.67
CA HIS A 36 5.58 -26.16 -15.63
C HIS A 36 4.93 -25.13 -14.69
N HIS A 37 5.42 -23.90 -14.65
CA HIS A 37 4.77 -22.80 -13.93
C HIS A 37 3.66 -22.11 -14.73
N PHE A 38 3.49 -22.45 -16.02
CA PHE A 38 2.52 -21.83 -16.93
C PHE A 38 1.52 -22.88 -17.44
N THR A 39 0.64 -23.33 -16.56
CA THR A 39 -0.40 -24.33 -16.86
C THR A 39 -1.53 -23.80 -17.73
N ASP A 40 -1.88 -22.53 -17.53
CA ASP A 40 -2.93 -21.83 -18.28
C ASP A 40 -2.34 -20.95 -19.38
N SER A 41 -3.16 -20.59 -20.37
CA SER A 41 -2.69 -19.78 -21.50
C SER A 41 -2.22 -18.40 -21.05
N ILE A 42 -1.11 -17.91 -21.61
CA ILE A 42 -0.58 -16.57 -21.34
C ILE A 42 -1.59 -15.49 -21.78
N ALA A 43 -1.95 -14.60 -20.85
CA ALA A 43 -2.79 -13.44 -21.09
C ALA A 43 -2.00 -12.21 -21.56
N PRO A 44 -2.67 -11.21 -22.17
CA PRO A 44 -2.03 -9.95 -22.58
C PRO A 44 -1.28 -9.21 -21.47
N PHE A 45 -1.81 -9.17 -20.24
CA PHE A 45 -1.16 -8.47 -19.14
C PHE A 45 0.14 -9.17 -18.68
N HIS A 46 0.24 -10.50 -18.80
CA HIS A 46 1.51 -11.21 -18.60
C HIS A 46 2.56 -10.79 -19.62
N LEU A 47 2.17 -10.62 -20.89
CA LEU A 47 3.09 -10.11 -21.93
C LEU A 47 3.59 -8.70 -21.59
N GLU A 48 2.73 -7.88 -21.00
CA GLU A 48 3.12 -6.55 -20.51
C GLU A 48 4.07 -6.62 -19.31
N MET A 49 3.87 -7.57 -18.39
CA MET A 49 4.83 -7.87 -17.31
C MET A 49 6.20 -8.30 -17.86
N PHE A 50 6.25 -9.22 -18.83
CA PHE A 50 7.51 -9.61 -19.48
C PHE A 50 8.16 -8.44 -20.23
N TYR A 51 7.36 -7.60 -20.89
CA TYR A 51 7.85 -6.38 -21.54
C TYR A 51 8.51 -5.46 -20.50
N LEU A 52 7.87 -5.25 -19.35
CA LEU A 52 8.44 -4.45 -18.27
C LEU A 52 9.79 -4.99 -17.83
N LEU A 53 9.97 -6.31 -17.64
CA LEU A 53 11.27 -6.89 -17.27
C LEU A 53 12.40 -6.49 -18.24
N GLN A 54 12.11 -6.33 -19.53
CA GLN A 54 13.09 -5.90 -20.53
C GLN A 54 13.39 -4.39 -20.56
N GLN A 55 12.50 -3.57 -19.99
CA GLN A 55 12.64 -2.12 -20.05
C GLN A 55 13.61 -1.59 -19.00
N ASN A 56 14.79 -1.14 -19.44
CA ASN A 56 15.78 -0.49 -18.57
C ASN A 56 15.42 0.96 -18.19
N LYS A 57 14.41 1.55 -18.83
CA LYS A 57 13.96 2.92 -18.51
C LYS A 57 13.23 3.05 -17.17
N TYR A 58 12.75 1.94 -16.61
CA TYR A 58 11.99 1.93 -15.37
C TYR A 58 12.81 1.27 -14.27
N ASN A 59 13.56 2.10 -13.53
CA ASN A 59 14.30 1.63 -12.35
C ASN A 59 13.35 1.30 -11.20
N PHE A 60 12.18 1.92 -11.12
CA PHE A 60 11.16 1.55 -10.14
C PHE A 60 9.86 1.12 -10.84
N VAL A 61 9.45 -0.13 -10.60
CA VAL A 61 8.21 -0.72 -11.10
C VAL A 61 7.37 -1.21 -9.91
N ALA A 62 6.14 -0.71 -9.78
CA ALA A 62 5.16 -1.20 -8.80
C ALA A 62 3.99 -1.84 -9.54
N ILE A 63 3.69 -3.11 -9.24
CA ILE A 63 2.64 -3.88 -9.90
C ILE A 63 1.63 -4.35 -8.86
N MET A 64 0.41 -3.86 -9.01
CA MET A 64 -0.77 -4.36 -8.33
C MET A 64 -1.52 -5.29 -9.27
N ALA A 65 -1.75 -6.53 -8.87
CA ALA A 65 -2.47 -7.49 -9.69
C ALA A 65 -3.37 -8.37 -8.83
N PHE A 66 -4.49 -8.79 -9.43
CA PHE A 66 -5.46 -9.63 -8.75
C PHE A 66 -4.86 -10.94 -8.22
N ARG A 67 -5.52 -11.54 -7.23
CA ARG A 67 -5.09 -12.79 -6.63
C ARG A 67 -5.01 -13.91 -7.66
N GLU A 68 -3.98 -14.74 -7.56
CA GLU A 68 -3.71 -15.81 -8.53
C GLU A 68 -3.42 -15.36 -9.98
N SER A 69 -3.09 -14.09 -10.20
CA SER A 69 -2.67 -13.52 -11.50
C SER A 69 -1.30 -13.99 -12.01
N GLY A 70 -0.58 -14.86 -11.30
CA GLY A 70 0.77 -15.28 -11.69
C GLY A 70 1.88 -14.22 -11.53
N LYS A 71 1.59 -13.09 -10.87
CA LYS A 71 2.53 -11.97 -10.68
C LYS A 71 3.87 -12.40 -10.07
N SER A 72 3.84 -13.21 -9.01
CA SER A 72 5.04 -13.69 -8.32
C SER A 72 5.86 -14.66 -9.19
N THR A 73 5.21 -15.50 -10.01
CA THR A 73 5.90 -16.36 -10.96
C THR A 73 6.72 -15.55 -11.97
N ILE A 74 6.13 -14.50 -12.56
CA ILE A 74 6.79 -13.71 -13.60
C ILE A 74 7.77 -12.69 -13.01
N LEU A 75 7.33 -11.90 -12.03
CA LEU A 75 8.05 -10.72 -11.58
C LEU A 75 8.98 -10.98 -10.38
N ASN A 76 8.85 -12.15 -9.74
CA ASN A 76 9.78 -12.63 -8.71
C ASN A 76 10.63 -13.79 -9.23
N LEU A 77 10.05 -14.98 -9.47
CA LEU A 77 10.84 -16.17 -9.86
C LEU A 77 11.57 -15.99 -11.21
N VAL A 78 10.82 -15.72 -12.30
CA VAL A 78 11.44 -15.52 -13.63
C VAL A 78 12.38 -14.32 -13.62
N ASN A 79 11.97 -13.22 -12.99
CA ASN A 79 12.78 -12.00 -12.94
C ASN A 79 14.11 -12.22 -12.21
N ALA A 80 14.09 -12.85 -11.03
CA ALA A 80 15.31 -13.15 -10.27
C ALA A 80 16.29 -13.97 -11.11
N LEU A 81 15.83 -15.06 -11.72
CA LEU A 81 16.65 -15.93 -12.56
C LEU A 81 17.13 -15.25 -13.85
N TRP A 82 16.21 -14.70 -14.65
CA TRP A 82 16.54 -14.09 -15.94
C TRP A 82 17.39 -12.82 -15.79
N SER A 83 17.24 -12.09 -14.68
CA SER A 83 18.07 -10.91 -14.46
C SER A 83 19.55 -11.22 -14.31
N ILE A 84 19.89 -12.41 -13.78
CA ILE A 84 21.26 -12.90 -13.67
C ILE A 84 21.68 -13.61 -14.97
N LEU A 85 20.89 -14.60 -15.40
CA LEU A 85 21.25 -15.53 -16.47
C LEU A 85 21.07 -14.93 -17.88
N GLY A 86 20.20 -13.93 -17.99
CA GLY A 86 19.86 -13.26 -19.24
C GLY A 86 20.67 -11.98 -19.47
N LYS A 87 20.24 -11.23 -20.49
CA LYS A 87 20.86 -9.97 -20.93
C LYS A 87 21.16 -8.96 -19.82
N PRO A 88 20.34 -8.79 -18.76
CA PRO A 88 20.63 -7.80 -17.74
C PRO A 88 21.94 -8.06 -16.96
N GLY A 89 22.37 -9.32 -16.83
CA GLY A 89 23.64 -9.68 -16.18
C GLY A 89 23.82 -9.13 -14.77
N LYS A 90 22.73 -9.08 -13.98
CA LYS A 90 22.71 -8.57 -12.61
C LYS A 90 23.58 -9.44 -11.71
N LYS A 91 24.30 -8.81 -10.76
CA LYS A 91 25.27 -9.48 -9.90
C LYS A 91 24.74 -9.67 -8.48
N PHE A 92 23.80 -8.83 -8.04
CA PHE A 92 23.20 -9.00 -6.73
C PHE A 92 21.68 -8.75 -6.75
N VAL A 93 20.91 -9.80 -6.49
CA VAL A 93 19.44 -9.80 -6.42
C VAL A 93 19.01 -9.98 -4.97
N VAL A 94 18.11 -9.12 -4.49
CA VAL A 94 17.50 -9.19 -3.17
C VAL A 94 16.00 -9.39 -3.32
N VAL A 95 15.48 -10.48 -2.76
CA VAL A 95 14.04 -10.74 -2.67
C VAL A 95 13.59 -10.44 -1.24
N ILE A 96 12.60 -9.57 -1.09
CA ILE A 96 12.04 -9.15 0.18
C ILE A 96 10.60 -9.65 0.26
N SER A 97 10.24 -10.23 1.39
CA SER A 97 8.87 -10.65 1.69
C SER A 97 8.44 -10.13 3.05
N LYS A 98 7.13 -10.17 3.35
CA LYS A 98 6.65 -9.81 4.67
C LYS A 98 7.20 -10.75 5.75
N THR A 99 7.09 -12.07 5.56
CA THR A 99 7.44 -13.06 6.59
C THR A 99 8.64 -13.91 6.22
N GLN A 100 9.29 -14.50 7.24
CA GLN A 100 10.40 -15.44 7.07
C GLN A 100 9.98 -16.69 6.28
N GLU A 101 8.74 -17.15 6.46
CA GLU A 101 8.20 -18.30 5.74
C GLU A 101 8.05 -17.99 4.26
N GLN A 102 7.48 -16.83 3.90
CA GLN A 102 7.39 -16.39 2.50
C GLN A 102 8.78 -16.24 1.87
N ALA A 103 9.71 -15.57 2.56
CA ALA A 103 11.09 -15.41 2.07
C ALA A 103 11.75 -16.78 1.80
N LYS A 104 11.58 -17.74 2.72
CA LYS A 104 12.05 -19.11 2.55
C LYS A 104 11.38 -19.82 1.36
N ASN A 105 10.08 -19.65 1.17
CA ASN A 105 9.35 -20.27 0.07
C ASN A 105 9.80 -19.73 -1.29
N HIS A 106 9.97 -18.41 -1.43
CA HIS A 106 10.50 -17.82 -2.65
C HIS A 106 11.93 -18.31 -2.93
N PHE A 107 12.78 -18.35 -1.89
CA PHE A 107 14.12 -18.89 -2.00
C PHE A 107 14.15 -20.34 -2.48
N LEU A 108 13.33 -21.21 -1.86
CA LEU A 108 13.24 -22.62 -2.22
C LEU A 108 12.74 -22.82 -3.65
N ASN A 109 11.80 -22.00 -4.12
CA ASN A 109 11.31 -22.07 -5.50
C ASN A 109 12.42 -21.70 -6.51
N ILE A 110 13.19 -20.64 -6.24
CA ILE A 110 14.33 -20.25 -7.08
C ILE A 110 15.40 -21.33 -7.09
N ARG A 111 15.77 -21.82 -5.90
CA ARG A 111 16.79 -22.87 -5.73
C ARG A 111 16.38 -24.17 -6.43
N ALA A 112 15.12 -24.59 -6.29
CA ALA A 112 14.63 -25.81 -6.91
C ALA A 112 14.75 -25.79 -8.43
N GLU A 113 14.52 -24.65 -9.08
CA GLU A 113 14.72 -24.53 -10.53
C GLU A 113 16.20 -24.65 -10.91
N LEU A 114 17.10 -24.03 -10.15
CA LEU A 114 18.54 -24.13 -10.45
C LEU A 114 19.08 -25.55 -10.21
N GLU A 115 18.56 -26.28 -9.23
CA GLU A 115 19.01 -27.64 -8.91
C GLU A 115 18.41 -28.71 -9.83
N LYS A 116 17.09 -28.65 -10.05
CA LYS A 116 16.32 -29.76 -10.64
C LYS A 116 16.05 -29.60 -12.12
N ASN A 117 16.21 -28.40 -12.67
CA ASN A 117 15.92 -28.13 -14.07
C ASN A 117 17.14 -28.47 -14.94
N GLU A 118 17.17 -29.71 -15.43
CA GLU A 118 18.29 -30.23 -16.24
C GLU A 118 18.58 -29.36 -17.44
N LEU A 119 17.55 -28.92 -18.18
CA LEU A 119 17.71 -28.10 -19.38
C LEU A 119 18.28 -26.72 -19.07
N LEU A 120 17.83 -26.08 -17.98
CA LEU A 120 18.40 -24.81 -17.52
C LEU A 120 19.87 -24.96 -17.11
N ARG A 121 20.20 -26.05 -16.41
CA ARG A 121 21.57 -26.36 -15.97
C ARG A 121 22.50 -26.68 -17.13
N GLU A 122 22.02 -27.40 -18.15
CA GLU A 122 22.77 -27.66 -19.38
C GLU A 122 23.11 -26.38 -20.13
N ASP A 123 22.18 -25.41 -20.16
CA ASP A 123 22.31 -24.20 -20.96
C ASP A 123 23.00 -23.04 -20.25
N PHE A 124 22.78 -22.88 -18.94
CA PHE A 124 23.24 -21.73 -18.16
C PHE A 124 24.02 -22.12 -16.90
N GLY A 125 24.21 -23.41 -16.64
CA GLY A 125 25.03 -23.88 -15.53
C GLY A 125 26.55 -23.78 -15.81
N PRO A 126 27.37 -24.36 -14.93
CA PRO A 126 26.98 -25.13 -13.75
C PRO A 126 26.39 -24.25 -12.64
N PHE A 127 25.49 -24.81 -11.84
CA PHE A 127 24.98 -24.22 -10.60
C PHE A 127 25.53 -25.04 -9.45
N THR A 128 26.31 -24.40 -8.57
CA THR A 128 26.97 -25.04 -7.43
C THR A 128 26.02 -25.15 -6.25
N GLU A 129 26.07 -26.29 -5.57
CA GLU A 129 25.29 -26.53 -4.36
C GLU A 129 26.16 -26.24 -3.13
N ASN A 130 25.65 -25.43 -2.19
CA ASN A 130 26.27 -25.24 -0.88
C ASN A 130 25.25 -25.52 0.22
N ASP A 131 25.61 -26.40 1.16
CA ASP A 131 24.73 -26.80 2.27
C ASP A 131 24.37 -25.63 3.20
N ASN A 132 25.17 -24.56 3.22
CA ASN A 132 24.90 -23.38 4.05
C ASN A 132 23.84 -22.43 3.46
N ASP A 133 23.46 -22.59 2.20
CA ASP A 133 22.57 -21.69 1.48
C ASP A 133 21.18 -21.60 2.10
N LEU A 134 20.65 -22.72 2.58
CA LEU A 134 19.31 -22.80 3.22
C LEU A 134 19.23 -22.05 4.54
N LYS A 135 20.32 -22.02 5.32
CA LYS A 135 20.33 -21.31 6.62
C LYS A 135 20.35 -19.80 6.43
N GLN A 136 21.02 -19.34 5.38
CA GLN A 136 21.19 -17.92 5.09
C GLN A 136 20.17 -17.38 4.09
N LEU A 137 19.32 -18.25 3.52
CA LEU A 137 18.45 -17.93 2.37
C LEU A 137 19.22 -17.19 1.27
N SER A 138 20.43 -17.67 1.00
CA SER A 138 21.43 -17.06 0.13
C SER A 138 21.90 -18.09 -0.86
N LEU A 139 21.96 -17.74 -2.14
CA LEU A 139 22.40 -18.60 -3.22
C LEU A 139 23.44 -17.86 -4.06
N GLU A 140 24.66 -18.40 -4.09
CA GLU A 140 25.76 -17.85 -4.89
C GLU A 140 25.92 -18.68 -6.17
N LEU A 141 25.83 -17.99 -7.30
CA LEU A 141 26.03 -18.54 -8.64
C LEU A 141 27.46 -18.22 -9.06
N GLU A 142 28.41 -19.05 -8.62
CA GLU A 142 29.85 -18.80 -8.77
C GLU A 142 30.26 -18.50 -10.22
N TYR A 143 29.79 -19.29 -11.19
CA TYR A 143 30.10 -19.10 -12.61
C TYR A 143 29.59 -17.76 -13.17
N HIS A 144 28.50 -17.25 -12.59
CA HIS A 144 27.91 -15.97 -12.98
C HIS A 144 28.44 -14.80 -12.15
N GLU A 145 29.28 -15.08 -11.14
CA GLU A 145 29.72 -14.13 -10.13
C GLU A 145 28.53 -13.34 -9.58
N ALA A 146 27.44 -14.05 -9.26
CA ALA A 146 26.19 -13.43 -8.86
C ALA A 146 25.62 -14.05 -7.59
N LYS A 147 24.78 -13.30 -6.88
CA LYS A 147 24.15 -13.72 -5.63
C LYS A 147 22.67 -13.37 -5.61
N ILE A 148 21.85 -14.31 -5.15
CA ILE A 148 20.45 -14.08 -4.79
C ILE A 148 20.33 -14.26 -3.27
N ILE A 149 19.69 -13.31 -2.60
CA ILE A 149 19.28 -13.49 -1.20
C ILE A 149 17.77 -13.28 -1.07
N ALA A 150 17.13 -14.03 -0.17
CA ALA A 150 15.77 -13.76 0.26
C ALA A 150 15.78 -13.33 1.74
N MET A 151 15.04 -12.28 2.05
CA MET A 151 14.99 -11.69 3.38
C MET A 151 13.59 -11.17 3.72
N THR A 152 13.35 -10.90 4.99
CA THR A 152 12.10 -10.25 5.42
C THR A 152 12.24 -8.73 5.41
N ARG A 153 11.12 -8.02 5.32
CA ARG A 153 11.11 -6.55 5.31
C ARG A 153 11.66 -5.93 6.60
N GLU A 154 11.67 -6.65 7.71
CA GLU A 154 12.21 -6.22 9.00
C GLU A 154 13.74 -6.36 9.08
N GLN A 155 14.35 -7.21 8.25
CA GLN A 155 15.79 -7.40 8.25
C GLN A 155 16.51 -6.21 7.62
N SER A 156 17.66 -5.81 8.18
CA SER A 156 18.42 -4.66 7.68
C SER A 156 19.02 -4.95 6.30
N ILE A 157 18.66 -4.12 5.33
CA ILE A 157 19.17 -4.16 3.96
C ILE A 157 20.35 -3.19 3.76
N ARG A 158 20.52 -2.23 4.69
CA ARG A 158 21.54 -1.19 4.57
C ARG A 158 22.93 -1.79 4.69
N GLY A 159 23.79 -1.50 3.71
CA GLY A 159 25.17 -1.96 3.70
C GLY A 159 25.37 -3.37 3.13
N LEU A 160 24.30 -4.04 2.71
CA LEU A 160 24.42 -5.32 1.99
C LEU A 160 25.28 -5.16 0.74
N LYS A 161 26.20 -6.11 0.57
CA LYS A 161 27.07 -6.21 -0.59
C LYS A 161 27.36 -7.67 -0.91
N PHE A 162 27.59 -7.93 -2.19
CA PHE A 162 28.21 -9.15 -2.68
C PHE A 162 29.50 -8.78 -3.40
N GLY A 163 30.64 -9.00 -2.76
CA GLY A 163 31.92 -8.46 -3.21
C GLY A 163 31.87 -6.93 -3.34
N ILE A 164 32.07 -6.42 -4.56
CA ILE A 164 31.97 -4.99 -4.87
C ILE A 164 30.54 -4.53 -5.20
N HIS A 165 29.61 -5.47 -5.42
CA HIS A 165 28.28 -5.20 -5.91
C HIS A 165 27.31 -4.86 -4.78
N ARG A 166 26.62 -3.72 -4.90
CA ARG A 166 25.39 -3.43 -4.15
C ARG A 166 24.21 -4.14 -4.84
N PRO A 167 23.04 -4.26 -4.18
CA PRO A 167 21.86 -4.81 -4.83
C PRO A 167 21.59 -4.12 -6.17
N ASP A 168 21.61 -4.88 -7.28
CA ASP A 168 21.33 -4.38 -8.63
C ASP A 168 19.84 -4.53 -8.98
N LEU A 169 19.17 -5.45 -8.30
CA LEU A 169 17.74 -5.72 -8.37
C LEU A 169 17.21 -6.02 -6.95
N ILE A 170 16.16 -5.29 -6.55
CA ILE A 170 15.40 -5.54 -5.34
C ILE A 170 13.97 -5.89 -5.77
N ILE A 171 13.46 -7.03 -5.32
CA ILE A 171 12.09 -7.50 -5.59
C ILE A 171 11.37 -7.59 -4.26
N GLY A 172 10.33 -6.80 -4.05
CA GLY A 172 9.45 -6.93 -2.89
C GLY A 172 8.14 -7.61 -3.29
N ASP A 173 7.86 -8.78 -2.74
CA ASP A 173 6.67 -9.58 -3.08
C ASP A 173 5.78 -9.77 -1.85
N ASP A 174 4.55 -9.24 -1.94
CA ASP A 174 3.54 -9.26 -0.89
C ASP A 174 4.12 -8.81 0.48
N LEU A 175 4.54 -7.53 0.53
CA LEU A 175 5.20 -6.90 1.69
C LEU A 175 4.24 -6.50 2.82
N GLU A 176 2.94 -6.52 2.56
CA GLU A 176 1.88 -6.23 3.51
C GLU A 176 0.80 -7.32 3.44
N ASP A 177 0.02 -7.44 4.50
CA ASP A 177 -1.24 -8.17 4.53
C ASP A 177 -2.33 -7.36 5.26
N THR A 178 -3.54 -7.91 5.33
CA THR A 178 -4.68 -7.25 5.98
C THR A 178 -4.44 -6.90 7.45
N SER A 179 -3.69 -7.70 8.22
CA SER A 179 -3.44 -7.39 9.64
C SER A 179 -2.47 -6.22 9.79
N SER A 180 -1.39 -6.19 9.02
CA SER A 180 -0.43 -5.07 9.06
C SER A 180 -1.00 -3.75 8.56
N VAL A 181 -2.00 -3.81 7.68
CA VAL A 181 -2.64 -2.61 7.12
C VAL A 181 -3.74 -2.07 8.03
N SER A 182 -4.28 -2.90 8.92
CA SER A 182 -5.26 -2.46 9.93
C SER A 182 -4.66 -1.48 10.95
N GLU A 183 -3.34 -1.58 11.16
CA GLU A 183 -2.57 -0.63 11.97
C GLU A 183 -1.93 0.43 11.05
N GLN A 184 -2.59 1.57 10.88
CA GLN A 184 -2.10 2.67 10.02
C GLN A 184 -0.63 3.02 10.29
N LYS A 185 -0.21 2.97 11.56
CA LYS A 185 1.16 3.20 12.00
C LYS A 185 2.16 2.21 11.39
N GLU A 186 1.84 0.91 11.33
CA GLU A 186 2.76 -0.10 10.79
C GLU A 186 3.03 0.14 9.29
N SER A 187 2.00 0.52 8.53
CA SER A 187 2.15 0.86 7.10
C SER A 187 2.95 2.16 6.90
N GLU A 188 2.80 3.14 7.80
CA GLU A 188 3.60 4.38 7.79
C GLU A 188 5.06 4.11 8.14
N ASP A 189 5.32 3.34 9.20
CA ASP A 189 6.67 2.94 9.61
C ASP A 189 7.37 2.13 8.51
N PHE A 190 6.65 1.22 7.85
CA PHE A 190 7.20 0.47 6.72
C PHE A 190 7.51 1.37 5.52
N TYR A 191 6.63 2.33 5.20
CA TYR A 191 6.88 3.28 4.13
C TYR A 191 8.13 4.13 4.40
N ALA A 192 8.27 4.65 5.62
CA ALA A 192 9.45 5.41 6.04
C ALA A 192 10.73 4.57 5.95
N ARG A 193 10.68 3.29 6.37
CA ARG A 193 11.79 2.34 6.20
C ARG A 193 12.10 2.05 4.74
N PHE A 194 11.08 1.92 3.90
CA PHE A 194 11.27 1.70 2.47
C PHE A 194 12.05 2.85 1.83
N GLU A 195 11.68 4.10 2.13
CA GLU A 195 12.37 5.29 1.63
C GLU A 195 13.78 5.45 2.20
N SER A 196 13.97 5.21 3.50
CA SER A 196 15.24 5.49 4.19
C SER A 196 16.27 4.35 4.11
N GLU A 197 15.82 3.10 3.90
CA GLU A 197 16.71 1.93 3.87
C GLU A 197 16.66 1.16 2.55
N ILE A 198 15.47 0.83 2.01
CA ILE A 198 15.34 -0.06 0.86
C ILE A 198 15.72 0.64 -0.44
N ILE A 199 15.16 1.82 -0.73
CA ILE A 199 15.51 2.61 -1.91
C ILE A 199 17.03 2.89 -1.97
N PRO A 200 17.69 3.37 -0.89
CA PRO A 200 19.13 3.66 -0.91
C PRO A 200 20.04 2.45 -0.69
N ALA A 201 19.51 1.23 -0.51
CA ALA A 201 20.34 0.03 -0.32
C ALA A 201 21.24 -0.25 -1.54
N GLY A 202 20.70 0.03 -2.72
CA GLY A 202 21.34 -0.16 -4.01
C GLY A 202 22.31 0.96 -4.43
N SER A 203 22.43 1.11 -5.75
CA SER A 203 23.12 2.18 -6.45
C SER A 203 22.12 2.96 -7.32
N THR A 204 22.56 4.02 -7.99
CA THR A 204 21.70 4.84 -8.88
C THR A 204 20.99 4.03 -9.98
N ASN A 205 21.55 2.89 -10.38
CA ASN A 205 21.01 2.01 -11.42
C ASN A 205 20.30 0.77 -10.87
N THR A 206 20.08 0.71 -9.55
CA THR A 206 19.35 -0.39 -8.94
C THR A 206 17.91 -0.37 -9.41
N ARG A 207 17.46 -1.56 -9.79
CA ARG A 207 16.09 -1.77 -10.17
C ARG A 207 15.28 -2.25 -8.97
N ILE A 208 14.14 -1.65 -8.71
CA ILE A 208 13.21 -2.00 -7.63
C ILE A 208 11.89 -2.44 -8.27
N VAL A 209 11.44 -3.63 -7.94
CA VAL A 209 10.18 -4.21 -8.41
C VAL A 209 9.33 -4.55 -7.20
N ILE A 210 8.18 -3.91 -7.04
CA ILE A 210 7.26 -4.14 -5.92
C ILE A 210 5.99 -4.78 -6.44
N LEU A 211 5.58 -5.86 -5.79
CA LEU A 211 4.41 -6.67 -6.14
C LEU A 211 3.46 -6.69 -4.95
N GLY A 212 2.17 -6.50 -5.22
CA GLY A 212 1.16 -6.58 -4.18
C GLY A 212 -0.25 -6.76 -4.73
N ASN A 213 -1.17 -7.01 -3.82
CA ASN A 213 -2.61 -6.88 -4.05
C ASN A 213 -3.13 -5.58 -3.40
N LEU A 214 -4.38 -5.23 -3.64
CA LEU A 214 -5.05 -4.13 -2.96
C LEU A 214 -5.46 -4.55 -1.55
N LEU A 215 -4.95 -3.85 -0.53
CA LEU A 215 -5.24 -4.16 0.88
C LEU A 215 -6.11 -3.12 1.59
N SER A 216 -5.84 -1.84 1.39
CA SER A 216 -6.67 -0.75 1.87
C SER A 216 -6.27 0.55 1.16
N GLU A 217 -7.05 1.61 1.38
CA GLU A 217 -6.77 2.95 0.85
C GLU A 217 -5.41 3.49 1.33
N ASN A 218 -4.97 3.06 2.52
CA ASN A 218 -3.75 3.52 3.17
C ASN A 218 -2.58 2.53 3.06
N SER A 219 -2.76 1.44 2.30
CA SER A 219 -1.71 0.43 2.09
C SER A 219 -0.47 1.00 1.38
N PHE A 220 0.67 0.35 1.59
CA PHE A 220 1.95 0.66 0.96
C PHE A 220 1.83 0.77 -0.57
N MET A 221 1.11 -0.16 -1.20
CA MET A 221 0.89 -0.12 -2.65
C MET A 221 0.16 1.13 -3.12
N MET A 222 -0.80 1.62 -2.33
CA MET A 222 -1.56 2.84 -2.65
C MET A 222 -0.72 4.11 -2.45
N LYS A 223 0.14 4.15 -1.42
CA LYS A 223 1.13 5.23 -1.24
C LYS A 223 2.10 5.27 -2.42
N LEU A 224 2.64 4.13 -2.84
CA LEU A 224 3.50 4.05 -4.03
C LEU A 224 2.80 4.50 -5.31
N ARG A 225 1.54 4.10 -5.50
CA ARG A 225 0.72 4.55 -6.63
C ARG A 225 0.64 6.07 -6.67
N GLU A 226 0.31 6.69 -5.54
CA GLU A 226 0.21 8.14 -5.42
C GLU A 226 1.53 8.83 -5.74
N ASP A 227 2.62 8.41 -5.11
CA ASP A 227 3.91 9.08 -5.25
C ASP A 227 4.51 8.95 -6.65
N ILE A 228 4.27 7.81 -7.32
CA ILE A 228 4.62 7.64 -8.74
C ILE A 228 3.73 8.52 -9.63
N THR A 229 2.43 8.57 -9.37
CA THR A 229 1.47 9.37 -10.17
C THR A 229 1.75 10.87 -10.06
N LYS A 230 2.06 11.34 -8.84
CA LYS A 230 2.47 12.72 -8.55
C LYS A 230 3.92 13.03 -8.95
N LYS A 231 4.64 12.06 -9.54
CA LYS A 231 6.04 12.16 -9.97
C LYS A 231 7.02 12.53 -8.84
N LYS A 232 6.66 12.28 -7.58
CA LYS A 232 7.60 12.39 -6.45
C LYS A 232 8.68 11.32 -6.56
N VAL A 233 8.29 10.14 -7.02
CA VAL A 233 9.18 9.01 -7.24
C VAL A 233 9.17 8.63 -8.73
N PRO A 234 10.33 8.65 -9.42
CA PRO A 234 10.40 8.27 -10.82
C PRO A 234 10.21 6.75 -10.97
N GLY A 235 9.07 6.35 -11.51
CA GLY A 235 8.74 4.94 -11.69
C GLY A 235 7.52 4.72 -12.55
N ILE A 236 7.07 3.48 -12.60
CA ILE A 236 5.80 3.12 -13.22
C ILE A 236 4.99 2.26 -12.26
N PHE A 237 3.74 2.66 -12.05
CA PHE A 237 2.73 1.87 -11.36
C PHE A 237 1.84 1.20 -12.40
N ARG A 238 1.50 -0.07 -12.20
CA ARG A 238 0.47 -0.76 -12.99
C ARG A 238 -0.55 -1.47 -12.12
N ALA A 239 -1.81 -1.39 -12.53
CA ALA A 239 -2.89 -2.22 -12.01
C ALA A 239 -3.32 -3.23 -13.09
N TYR A 240 -3.59 -4.46 -12.65
CA TYR A 240 -4.18 -5.54 -13.45
C TYR A 240 -5.28 -6.21 -12.63
N PRO A 241 -6.53 -5.70 -12.68
CA PRO A 241 -7.68 -6.40 -12.11
C PRO A 241 -8.09 -7.59 -13.00
N LEU A 242 -8.88 -8.53 -12.49
CA LEU A 242 -9.37 -9.66 -13.28
C LEU A 242 -10.33 -9.18 -14.38
N LEU A 243 -11.19 -8.21 -14.06
CA LEU A 243 -12.08 -7.52 -14.99
C LEU A 243 -11.64 -6.06 -15.08
N ASP A 244 -11.59 -5.52 -16.28
CA ASP A 244 -11.34 -4.09 -16.49
C ASP A 244 -12.57 -3.23 -16.14
N ASP A 245 -12.46 -1.91 -16.29
CA ASP A 245 -13.51 -0.96 -15.93
C ASP A 245 -14.80 -1.16 -16.77
N ASP A 246 -14.69 -1.77 -17.95
CA ASP A 246 -15.80 -2.10 -18.83
C ASP A 246 -16.32 -3.55 -18.61
N GLY A 247 -15.80 -4.25 -17.59
CA GLY A 247 -16.16 -5.62 -17.24
C GLY A 247 -15.49 -6.69 -18.11
N LYS A 248 -14.51 -6.33 -18.94
CA LYS A 248 -13.82 -7.26 -19.83
C LYS A 248 -12.78 -8.07 -19.07
N ASN A 249 -12.80 -9.37 -19.27
CA ASN A 249 -11.92 -10.33 -18.60
C ASN A 249 -10.47 -10.29 -19.13
N LEU A 250 -9.51 -10.06 -18.23
CA LEU A 250 -8.09 -10.04 -18.55
C LEU A 250 -7.48 -11.43 -18.74
N TRP A 251 -8.08 -12.49 -18.16
CA TRP A 251 -7.53 -13.85 -18.22
C TRP A 251 -8.57 -14.95 -18.44
N THR A 252 -9.20 -14.95 -19.61
CA THR A 252 -10.18 -15.97 -20.00
C THR A 252 -9.65 -17.41 -19.98
N GLY A 253 -8.34 -17.60 -20.19
CA GLY A 253 -7.69 -18.91 -20.20
C GLY A 253 -7.78 -19.66 -18.87
N LYS A 254 -7.53 -18.96 -17.76
CA LYS A 254 -7.63 -19.52 -16.41
C LYS A 254 -9.00 -19.27 -15.77
N PHE A 255 -9.61 -18.12 -16.07
CA PHE A 255 -10.88 -17.68 -15.48
C PHE A 255 -11.94 -17.50 -16.56
N PRO A 256 -12.46 -18.57 -17.19
CA PRO A 256 -13.64 -18.44 -18.03
C PRO A 256 -14.87 -17.99 -17.20
N ASP A 257 -15.90 -17.45 -17.84
CA ASP A 257 -17.07 -16.86 -17.16
C ASP A 257 -17.75 -17.81 -16.16
N SER A 258 -17.77 -19.11 -16.48
CA SER A 258 -18.26 -20.16 -15.58
C SER A 258 -17.43 -20.28 -14.30
N ALA A 259 -16.10 -20.18 -14.40
CA ALA A 259 -15.21 -20.24 -13.25
C ALA A 259 -15.31 -18.97 -12.40
N ILE A 260 -15.44 -17.80 -13.04
CA ILE A 260 -15.68 -16.52 -12.36
C ILE A 260 -16.95 -16.61 -11.50
N SER A 261 -18.05 -17.12 -12.06
CA SER A 261 -19.32 -17.23 -11.34
C SER A 261 -19.22 -18.18 -10.14
N GLN A 262 -18.54 -19.33 -10.29
CA GLN A 262 -18.31 -20.26 -9.18
C GLN A 262 -17.37 -19.70 -8.10
N MET A 263 -16.39 -18.90 -8.48
CA MET A 263 -15.47 -18.26 -7.55
C MET A 263 -16.16 -17.15 -6.78
N ARG A 264 -16.92 -16.30 -7.48
CA ARG A 264 -17.72 -15.24 -6.87
C ARG A 264 -18.70 -15.80 -5.84
N SER A 265 -19.37 -16.93 -6.10
CA SER A 265 -20.29 -17.54 -5.14
C SER A 265 -19.63 -18.06 -3.85
N LYS A 266 -18.29 -18.19 -3.81
CA LYS A 266 -17.54 -18.69 -2.65
C LYS A 266 -16.94 -17.57 -1.80
N LEU A 267 -17.00 -16.32 -2.24
CA LEU A 267 -16.34 -15.18 -1.64
C LEU A 267 -17.38 -14.16 -1.19
N SER A 268 -17.06 -13.35 -0.18
CA SER A 268 -17.84 -12.13 0.08
C SER A 268 -17.66 -11.15 -1.08
N GLU A 269 -18.61 -10.24 -1.26
CA GLU A 269 -18.49 -9.19 -2.27
C GLU A 269 -17.26 -8.30 -2.00
N GLU A 270 -16.91 -8.01 -0.74
CA GLU A 270 -15.67 -7.27 -0.43
C GLU A 270 -14.42 -8.06 -0.84
N ALA A 271 -14.35 -9.35 -0.50
CA ALA A 271 -13.21 -10.17 -0.85
C ALA A 271 -13.07 -10.29 -2.37
N TRP A 272 -14.18 -10.38 -3.09
CA TRP A 272 -14.20 -10.37 -4.55
C TRP A 272 -13.71 -9.04 -5.13
N ALA A 273 -14.29 -7.92 -4.70
CA ALA A 273 -13.93 -6.60 -5.16
C ALA A 273 -12.45 -6.30 -4.92
N LYS A 274 -11.99 -6.57 -3.70
CA LYS A 274 -10.62 -6.28 -3.27
C LYS A 274 -9.59 -7.20 -3.91
N GLU A 275 -9.79 -8.52 -3.84
CA GLU A 275 -8.79 -9.48 -4.28
C GLU A 275 -8.76 -9.67 -5.80
N TYR A 276 -9.91 -9.50 -6.48
CA TYR A 276 -10.07 -9.79 -7.90
C TYR A 276 -10.28 -8.56 -8.76
N LEU A 277 -11.12 -7.61 -8.33
CA LEU A 277 -11.39 -6.39 -9.11
C LEU A 277 -10.43 -5.25 -8.77
N LEU A 278 -9.61 -5.41 -7.72
CA LEU A 278 -8.78 -4.34 -7.18
C LEU A 278 -9.61 -3.08 -6.87
N SER A 279 -10.78 -3.26 -6.28
CA SER A 279 -11.65 -2.17 -5.83
C SER A 279 -11.94 -2.29 -4.34
N LEU A 280 -11.97 -1.15 -3.65
CA LEU A 280 -12.48 -1.03 -2.29
C LEU A 280 -13.91 -0.47 -2.28
N GLU A 281 -14.59 -0.45 -3.43
CA GLU A 281 -15.99 -0.03 -3.50
C GLU A 281 -16.87 -1.06 -2.79
N ASP A 282 -17.00 -0.85 -1.48
CA ASP A 282 -18.08 -1.32 -0.65
C ASP A 282 -19.35 -0.57 -1.03
N GLU A 283 -20.19 -1.15 -1.89
CA GLU A 283 -21.60 -0.76 -1.84
C GLU A 283 -22.26 -1.27 -0.54
N ASN A 284 -21.63 -2.19 0.22
CA ASN A 284 -22.29 -2.88 1.34
C ASN A 284 -21.58 -2.95 2.71
N HIS A 285 -20.28 -2.69 2.87
CA HIS A 285 -19.63 -2.97 4.17
C HIS A 285 -19.97 -1.98 5.30
N TYR A 286 -20.51 -0.80 4.95
CA TYR A 286 -21.14 0.08 5.94
C TYR A 286 -22.65 -0.15 6.08
N SER A 287 -23.28 -0.97 5.23
CA SER A 287 -24.70 -1.33 5.38
C SER A 287 -24.94 -2.32 6.53
N GLU A 288 -23.91 -3.07 6.94
CA GLU A 288 -24.00 -4.03 8.06
C GLU A 288 -23.70 -3.42 9.43
N LEU A 289 -23.12 -2.22 9.48
CA LEU A 289 -23.18 -1.39 10.68
C LEU A 289 -24.56 -0.75 10.69
N ASP A 290 -25.54 -1.48 11.21
CA ASP A 290 -26.88 -1.00 11.60
C ASP A 290 -26.74 0.14 12.64
N ILE A 291 -26.19 1.29 12.24
CA ILE A 291 -26.32 2.55 12.93
C ILE A 291 -27.51 3.22 12.25
N PRO A 292 -28.70 3.21 12.87
CA PRO A 292 -29.89 3.79 12.26
C PRO A 292 -29.58 5.19 11.75
N GLU A 293 -30.06 5.57 10.56
CA GLU A 293 -29.98 6.97 10.08
C GLU A 293 -30.59 7.96 11.10
N ASN A 294 -31.44 7.42 11.98
CA ASN A 294 -32.14 8.10 13.05
C ASN A 294 -31.51 7.84 14.44
N LEU A 295 -30.22 7.44 14.51
CA LEU A 295 -29.54 7.27 15.79
C LEU A 295 -29.62 8.61 16.51
N LYS A 296 -30.56 8.71 17.45
CA LYS A 296 -30.61 9.84 18.34
C LYS A 296 -29.26 9.81 19.05
N LEU A 297 -28.47 10.87 18.88
CA LEU A 297 -27.24 11.16 19.62
C LEU A 297 -27.51 11.32 21.14
N SER A 298 -28.52 10.62 21.67
CA SER A 298 -28.82 10.50 23.07
C SER A 298 -27.86 9.48 23.67
N GLU A 299 -26.91 10.03 24.43
CA GLU A 299 -26.37 9.47 25.67
C GLU A 299 -25.01 8.74 25.59
N THR A 300 -23.96 9.58 25.69
CA THR A 300 -22.83 9.45 26.65
C THR A 300 -21.61 8.55 26.35
N ASP A 301 -21.30 8.22 25.11
CA ASP A 301 -19.94 7.72 24.80
C ASP A 301 -19.33 8.33 23.53
N ASN A 302 -18.07 8.79 23.66
CA ASN A 302 -17.29 9.39 22.60
C ASN A 302 -17.05 8.40 21.44
N ASP A 303 -16.94 7.11 21.77
CA ASP A 303 -16.73 6.04 20.79
C ASP A 303 -17.90 5.96 19.78
N THR A 304 -19.14 6.08 20.25
CA THR A 304 -20.33 6.07 19.39
C THR A 304 -20.38 7.29 18.47
N ILE A 305 -20.01 8.47 18.97
CA ILE A 305 -19.98 9.71 18.19
C ILE A 305 -18.88 9.65 17.11
N LEU A 306 -17.71 9.11 17.46
CA LEU A 306 -16.60 8.88 16.53
C LEU A 306 -17.00 7.89 15.42
N LYS A 307 -17.63 6.76 15.79
CA LYS A 307 -18.15 5.78 14.82
C LYS A 307 -19.18 6.40 13.87
N TRP A 308 -20.11 7.19 14.40
CA TRP A 308 -21.10 7.92 13.61
C TRP A 308 -20.47 8.91 12.63
N PHE A 309 -19.48 9.71 13.07
CA PHE A 309 -18.81 10.68 12.21
C PHE A 309 -18.02 10.00 11.10
N HIS A 310 -17.23 8.98 11.42
CA HIS A 310 -16.51 8.20 10.42
C HIS A 310 -17.45 7.57 9.39
N PHE A 311 -18.61 7.07 9.83
CA PHE A 311 -19.64 6.53 8.93
C PHE A 311 -20.20 7.60 7.98
N LYS A 312 -20.63 8.76 8.50
CA LYS A 312 -21.17 9.85 7.69
C LYS A 312 -20.12 10.41 6.72
N LEU A 313 -18.88 10.55 7.16
CA LEU A 313 -17.77 11.02 6.33
C LEU A 313 -17.46 10.03 5.21
N ALA A 314 -17.49 8.72 5.50
CA ALA A 314 -17.34 7.68 4.48
C ALA A 314 -18.47 7.71 3.45
N LYS A 315 -19.73 7.87 3.88
CA LYS A 315 -20.90 8.02 2.99
C LYS A 315 -20.76 9.24 2.08
N LEU A 316 -20.36 10.38 2.64
CA LEU A 316 -20.12 11.61 1.90
C LEU A 316 -18.99 11.44 0.86
N ARG A 317 -17.86 10.87 1.26
CA ARG A 317 -16.75 10.56 0.34
C ARG A 317 -17.18 9.66 -0.80
N ASN A 318 -17.94 8.60 -0.51
CA ASN A 318 -18.46 7.69 -1.54
C ASN A 318 -19.41 8.39 -2.52
N GLN A 319 -20.30 9.27 -2.01
CA GLN A 319 -21.19 10.08 -2.85
C GLN A 319 -20.41 10.95 -3.86
N TYR A 320 -19.30 11.53 -3.42
CA TYR A 320 -18.49 12.42 -4.25
C TYR A 320 -17.39 11.71 -5.05
N ARG A 321 -17.01 10.48 -4.68
CA ARG A 321 -15.97 9.68 -5.35
C ARG A 321 -16.25 9.54 -6.85
N LYS A 322 -17.44 9.08 -7.26
CA LYS A 322 -17.81 8.95 -8.68
C LYS A 322 -17.87 10.31 -9.41
N LYS A 323 -18.15 11.39 -8.68
CA LYS A 323 -18.28 12.75 -9.24
C LYS A 323 -16.93 13.45 -9.42
N LEU A 324 -15.96 13.11 -8.58
CA LEU A 324 -14.62 13.69 -8.52
C LEU A 324 -13.52 12.68 -8.87
N ALA A 325 -13.87 11.50 -9.41
CA ALA A 325 -12.89 10.54 -9.89
C ALA A 325 -12.19 11.09 -11.13
N SER A 326 -10.88 11.38 -11.05
CA SER A 326 -10.04 11.63 -12.22
C SER A 326 -9.20 10.41 -12.59
N SER A 327 -9.78 9.21 -12.55
CA SER A 327 -9.03 8.05 -13.04
C SER A 327 -8.93 8.15 -14.56
N LYS A 328 -7.84 8.76 -15.04
CA LYS A 328 -7.44 8.59 -16.43
C LYS A 328 -7.06 7.11 -16.59
N PRO A 329 -7.58 6.43 -17.62
CA PRO A 329 -7.21 5.05 -17.87
C PRO A 329 -5.70 4.90 -18.00
N GLN A 330 -5.20 3.81 -17.44
CA GLN A 330 -3.83 3.39 -17.56
C GLN A 330 -3.45 3.23 -19.04
N ILE A 331 -2.42 3.96 -19.48
CA ILE A 331 -1.92 3.88 -20.86
C ILE A 331 -1.29 2.50 -21.09
N SER A 332 -1.74 1.75 -22.10
CA SER A 332 -1.16 0.45 -22.47
C SER A 332 0.30 0.58 -22.92
N LEU A 333 1.19 -0.29 -22.43
CA LEU A 333 2.60 -0.32 -22.83
C LEU A 333 2.83 -1.20 -24.05
N ILE A 334 1.91 -2.14 -24.32
CA ILE A 334 1.94 -3.02 -25.48
C ILE A 334 0.61 -2.95 -26.25
N PHE A 335 0.64 -3.31 -27.54
CA PHE A 335 -0.52 -3.27 -28.42
C PHE A 335 -1.67 -4.15 -27.92
N GLN A 336 -1.37 -5.34 -27.41
CA GLN A 336 -2.34 -6.32 -26.93
C GLN A 336 -3.15 -5.82 -25.72
N MET A 337 -2.62 -4.85 -24.98
CA MET A 337 -3.28 -4.25 -23.83
C MET A 337 -4.16 -3.04 -24.19
N LYS A 338 -4.11 -2.52 -25.43
CA LYS A 338 -4.93 -1.37 -25.88
C LYS A 338 -6.43 -1.61 -25.88
N GLN A 339 -6.82 -2.87 -25.81
CA GLN A 339 -8.21 -3.31 -25.86
C GLN A 339 -8.88 -3.37 -24.47
N TYR A 340 -8.16 -3.00 -23.41
CA TYR A 340 -8.64 -3.02 -22.03
C TYR A 340 -8.64 -1.60 -21.48
N ASN A 341 -9.71 -1.25 -20.78
CA ASN A 341 -9.86 0.04 -20.11
C ASN A 341 -9.64 -0.16 -18.60
N ILE A 342 -8.44 0.12 -18.12
CA ILE A 342 -8.06 -0.17 -16.73
C ILE A 342 -7.73 1.13 -16.04
N SER A 343 -8.48 1.48 -15.01
CA SER A 343 -8.09 2.52 -14.08
C SER A 343 -7.24 1.92 -12.96
N ALA A 344 -6.17 2.62 -12.56
CA ALA A 344 -5.59 2.30 -11.27
C ALA A 344 -6.64 2.61 -10.19
N PRO A 345 -6.79 1.78 -9.14
CA PRO A 345 -7.79 2.02 -8.12
C PRO A 345 -7.56 3.41 -7.57
N ASP A 346 -8.55 4.32 -7.62
CA ASP A 346 -8.43 5.68 -7.10
C ASP A 346 -9.49 6.00 -6.05
N PHE A 347 -8.99 6.15 -4.82
CA PHE A 347 -9.82 6.29 -3.64
C PHE A 347 -9.94 7.72 -3.16
N ARG A 348 -8.99 8.58 -3.57
CA ARG A 348 -8.95 9.96 -3.13
C ARG A 348 -9.79 10.79 -4.08
N LEU A 349 -10.54 11.71 -3.49
CA LEU A 349 -11.18 12.75 -4.25
C LEU A 349 -10.08 13.58 -4.88
N VAL A 350 -10.27 13.89 -6.16
CA VAL A 350 -9.37 14.82 -6.83
C VAL A 350 -9.57 16.16 -6.15
N GLU A 351 -8.46 16.82 -5.85
CA GLU A 351 -8.40 18.18 -5.32
C GLU A 351 -8.03 19.10 -6.49
N PRO A 352 -8.98 19.40 -7.40
CA PRO A 352 -8.73 20.24 -8.55
C PRO A 352 -8.27 21.64 -8.14
N GLU A 353 -7.42 22.25 -8.96
CA GLU A 353 -7.06 23.67 -8.81
C GLU A 353 -8.18 24.57 -9.35
N GLU A 354 -8.17 25.84 -8.92
CA GLU A 354 -9.15 26.85 -9.37
C GLU A 354 -9.08 27.01 -10.90
N GLY A 355 -10.20 26.74 -11.58
CA GLY A 355 -10.30 26.74 -13.05
C GLY A 355 -10.30 25.36 -13.70
N GLU A 356 -10.09 24.27 -12.95
CA GLU A 356 -10.26 22.92 -13.48
C GLU A 356 -11.74 22.47 -13.54
N PRO A 357 -12.14 21.59 -14.49
CA PRO A 357 -13.54 21.20 -14.69
C PRO A 357 -14.25 20.58 -13.48
N LEU A 358 -13.48 20.04 -12.50
CA LEU A 358 -14.02 19.42 -11.30
C LEU A 358 -14.06 20.37 -10.09
N TYR A 359 -13.53 21.60 -10.21
CA TYR A 359 -13.35 22.53 -9.09
C TYR A 359 -14.65 22.86 -8.36
N GLU A 360 -15.72 23.16 -9.10
CA GLU A 360 -17.02 23.48 -8.50
C GLU A 360 -17.58 22.32 -7.66
N LYS A 361 -17.53 21.08 -8.19
CA LYS A 361 -17.95 19.90 -7.43
C LYS A 361 -17.06 19.59 -6.24
N TYR A 362 -15.79 19.95 -6.32
CA TYR A 362 -14.87 19.80 -5.19
C TYR A 362 -15.20 20.79 -4.07
N GLN A 363 -15.56 22.03 -4.42
CA GLN A 363 -16.06 23.01 -3.45
C GLN A 363 -17.37 22.57 -2.79
N GLU A 364 -18.29 21.94 -3.54
CA GLU A 364 -19.50 21.32 -2.97
C GLU A 364 -19.15 20.24 -1.94
N TYR A 365 -18.21 19.35 -2.25
CA TYR A 365 -17.73 18.33 -1.33
C TYR A 365 -17.10 18.92 -0.07
N GLN A 366 -16.21 19.92 -0.21
CA GLN A 366 -15.57 20.60 0.92
C GLN A 366 -16.59 21.23 1.85
N LYS A 367 -17.60 21.91 1.29
CA LYS A 367 -18.68 22.50 2.06
C LYS A 367 -19.48 21.46 2.85
N GLU A 368 -19.90 20.36 2.22
CA GLU A 368 -20.63 19.29 2.93
C GLU A 368 -19.76 18.59 3.98
N GLN A 369 -18.44 18.50 3.75
CA GLN A 369 -17.49 17.95 4.72
C GLN A 369 -17.36 18.86 5.95
N ASP A 370 -17.26 20.17 5.75
CA ASP A 370 -17.18 21.16 6.83
C ASP A 370 -18.46 21.17 7.68
N GLU A 371 -19.64 21.13 7.04
CA GLU A 371 -20.94 21.01 7.74
C GLU A 371 -20.99 19.76 8.62
N LEU A 372 -20.47 18.63 8.16
CA LEU A 372 -20.42 17.39 8.93
C LEU A 372 -19.43 17.47 10.12
N ILE A 373 -18.29 18.15 9.94
CA ILE A 373 -17.32 18.40 11.01
C ILE A 373 -17.93 19.28 12.10
N GLU A 374 -18.71 20.30 11.72
CA GLU A 374 -19.46 21.14 12.66
C GLU A 374 -20.49 20.32 13.46
N GLU A 375 -21.26 19.47 12.79
CA GLU A 375 -22.24 18.59 13.44
C GLU A 375 -21.57 17.64 14.47
N PHE A 376 -20.41 17.08 14.12
CA PHE A 376 -19.59 16.26 15.02
C PHE A 376 -19.10 17.04 16.24
N ASN A 377 -18.58 18.25 16.03
CA ASN A 377 -18.12 19.10 17.12
C ASN A 377 -19.27 19.48 18.07
N GLU A 378 -20.47 19.76 17.54
CA GLU A 378 -21.65 20.03 18.36
C GLU A 378 -22.11 18.79 19.14
N ALA A 379 -22.06 17.60 18.52
CA ALA A 379 -22.36 16.34 19.20
C ALA A 379 -21.40 16.08 20.38
N LEU A 380 -20.10 16.31 20.19
CA LEU A 380 -19.11 16.22 21.27
C LEU A 380 -19.37 17.23 22.39
N ARG A 381 -19.64 18.50 22.06
CA ARG A 381 -19.98 19.54 23.06
C ARG A 381 -21.20 19.13 23.88
N ARG A 382 -22.25 18.60 23.23
CA ARG A 382 -23.46 18.08 23.91
C ARG A 382 -23.12 16.93 24.86
N ALA A 383 -22.31 15.96 24.41
CA ALA A 383 -21.90 14.82 25.24
C ALA A 383 -21.10 15.24 26.48
N ILE A 384 -20.17 16.19 26.32
CA ILE A 384 -19.39 16.76 27.42
C ILE A 384 -20.32 17.47 28.42
N HIS A 385 -21.23 18.33 27.93
CA HIS A 385 -22.14 19.09 28.79
C HIS A 385 -23.09 18.18 29.59
N PHE A 386 -23.62 17.11 28.98
CA PHE A 386 -24.46 16.14 29.68
C PHE A 386 -23.71 15.39 30.78
N ARG A 387 -22.44 15.05 30.55
CA ARG A 387 -21.57 14.40 31.55
C ARG A 387 -21.31 15.30 32.76
N ILE A 388 -21.30 16.61 32.55
CA ILE A 388 -21.08 17.62 33.60
C ILE A 388 -22.39 17.94 34.34
N ASN A 389 -23.56 17.83 33.71
CA ASN A 389 -24.85 18.23 34.32
C ASN A 389 -26.00 17.24 34.04
N PRO A 390 -26.15 16.17 34.86
CA PRO A 390 -27.07 15.05 34.59
C PRO A 390 -28.57 15.36 34.65
N ASN A 391 -28.96 16.50 35.24
CA ASN A 391 -30.37 16.88 35.46
C ASN A 391 -30.90 17.89 34.42
N PHE A 392 -30.21 18.05 33.29
CA PHE A 392 -30.47 19.12 32.34
C PHE A 392 -31.62 18.80 31.36
N ASN A 393 -32.61 19.70 31.24
CA ASN A 393 -33.79 19.53 30.39
C ASN A 393 -33.52 19.99 28.93
N TYR A 394 -33.47 19.02 28.01
CA TYR A 394 -33.17 19.25 26.58
C TYR A 394 -34.15 20.20 25.86
N ALA A 395 -35.42 20.23 26.26
CA ALA A 395 -36.45 21.04 25.59
C ALA A 395 -36.34 22.54 25.90
N GLU A 396 -35.69 22.92 27.01
CA GLU A 396 -35.46 24.32 27.40
C GLU A 396 -34.25 24.91 26.66
N TRP A 397 -33.18 24.13 26.47
CA TRP A 397 -31.99 24.59 25.75
C TRP A 397 -32.23 24.81 24.26
N LYS A 398 -32.95 23.90 23.59
CA LYS A 398 -33.25 24.05 22.14
C LYS A 398 -34.12 25.28 21.85
N ARG A 399 -35.05 25.64 22.75
CA ARG A 399 -35.82 26.89 22.64
C ARG A 399 -34.98 28.14 22.94
N ALA A 400 -33.96 28.01 23.78
CA ALA A 400 -33.03 29.10 24.08
C ALA A 400 -32.06 29.32 22.92
N SER A 401 -31.53 28.27 22.29
CA SER A 401 -30.59 28.41 21.16
C SER A 401 -31.24 28.85 19.85
N GLU A 402 -32.50 28.49 19.60
CA GLU A 402 -33.26 28.92 18.41
C GLU A 402 -33.71 30.40 18.45
N ASN A 403 -33.67 31.05 19.63
CA ASN A 403 -34.01 32.47 19.80
C ASN A 403 -32.81 33.39 20.06
N ILE A 404 -31.59 32.85 20.02
CA ILE A 404 -30.38 33.69 20.08
C ILE A 404 -30.08 34.14 18.65
N VAL A 405 -30.51 35.36 18.33
CA VAL A 405 -29.75 36.17 17.37
C VAL A 405 -28.49 36.56 18.11
N TRP A 406 -27.34 36.05 17.69
CA TRP A 406 -26.05 36.53 18.18
C TRP A 406 -25.87 37.94 17.63
N ASP A 407 -26.36 38.93 18.38
CA ASP A 407 -25.95 40.32 18.20
C ASP A 407 -24.52 40.40 18.75
N GLU A 408 -23.58 40.87 17.94
CA GLU A 408 -22.14 40.97 18.25
C GLU A 408 -21.84 42.00 19.37
N THR A 409 -22.84 42.38 20.18
CA THR A 409 -22.78 43.48 21.15
C THR A 409 -23.13 43.11 22.59
N ASP A 410 -23.49 41.85 22.89
CA ASP A 410 -23.60 41.38 24.29
C ASP A 410 -22.24 41.07 24.94
N ASP A 411 -21.16 41.61 24.36
CA ASP A 411 -19.78 41.59 24.86
C ASP A 411 -19.51 42.61 25.99
N GLU A 412 -20.46 43.48 26.37
CA GLU A 412 -20.13 44.65 27.22
C GLU A 412 -20.54 44.60 28.70
N GLU A 413 -21.39 43.67 29.19
CA GLU A 413 -21.76 43.65 30.64
C GLU A 413 -21.07 42.56 31.48
N TYR A 414 -20.39 41.60 30.84
CA TYR A 414 -19.32 40.79 31.46
C TYR A 414 -17.92 41.27 31.07
N GLY A 415 -17.84 42.36 30.31
CA GLY A 415 -16.64 43.04 29.83
C GLY A 415 -16.05 44.03 30.83
N SER A 416 -15.73 43.60 32.06
CA SER A 416 -14.88 44.44 32.93
C SER A 416 -14.08 43.62 33.95
N GLN A 417 -13.34 42.63 33.46
CA GLN A 417 -11.99 42.33 33.93
C GLN A 417 -11.39 41.19 33.09
N CYS A 418 -11.04 41.47 31.84
CA CYS A 418 -9.84 40.93 31.18
C CYS A 418 -9.70 41.55 29.78
N ASN A 419 -8.67 42.38 29.60
CA ASN A 419 -8.25 42.97 28.34
C ASN A 419 -7.98 41.88 27.28
N PHE A 420 -8.83 41.79 26.27
CA PHE A 420 -8.52 41.12 25.00
C PHE A 420 -7.59 42.00 24.15
N SER A 421 -6.34 42.14 24.60
CA SER A 421 -5.23 42.60 23.76
C SER A 421 -3.91 41.90 24.09
N GLN A 422 -3.95 40.78 24.81
CA GLN A 422 -2.77 39.95 25.06
C GLN A 422 -3.11 38.50 24.74
N LYS A 423 -2.33 37.89 23.84
CA LYS A 423 -2.38 36.46 23.54
C LYS A 423 -2.40 35.66 24.86
N PRO A 424 -3.19 34.58 24.97
CA PRO A 424 -3.30 33.83 26.22
C PRO A 424 -1.90 33.43 26.71
N LYS A 425 -1.63 33.74 27.98
CA LYS A 425 -0.37 33.38 28.63
C LYS A 425 -0.33 31.85 28.68
N LYS A 426 0.68 31.24 28.06
CA LYS A 426 0.91 29.81 28.19
C LYS A 426 1.01 29.48 29.69
N PRO A 427 0.30 28.45 30.18
CA PRO A 427 0.44 28.00 31.56
C PRO A 427 1.92 27.74 31.82
N THR A 428 2.37 28.11 33.01
CA THR A 428 3.77 27.88 33.39
C THR A 428 4.00 26.40 33.62
N ASP A 429 5.19 25.91 33.32
CA ASP A 429 5.50 24.48 33.40
C ASP A 429 5.24 23.90 34.81
N ASP A 430 5.33 24.74 35.85
CA ASP A 430 4.98 24.39 37.24
C ASP A 430 3.47 24.17 37.45
N GLU A 431 2.61 24.94 36.78
CA GLU A 431 1.13 24.80 36.85
C GLU A 431 0.66 23.53 36.11
N ILE A 432 1.32 23.21 34.99
CA ILE A 432 1.06 21.98 34.23
C ILE A 432 1.53 20.75 35.04
N LEU A 433 2.69 20.86 35.69
CA LEU A 433 3.23 19.79 36.52
C LEU A 433 2.34 19.53 37.76
N GLU A 434 1.78 20.56 38.39
CA GLU A 434 0.88 20.41 39.54
C GLU A 434 -0.46 19.74 39.17
N GLU A 435 -0.95 19.98 37.95
CA GLU A 435 -2.14 19.30 37.40
C GLU A 435 -1.86 17.84 37.01
N VAL A 436 -0.71 17.56 36.40
CA VAL A 436 -0.31 16.18 36.03
C VAL A 436 -0.01 15.32 37.26
N LEU A 437 0.46 15.93 38.36
CA LEU A 437 0.78 15.24 39.60
C LEU A 437 -0.42 15.02 40.54
N LYS A 438 -1.59 15.64 40.26
CA LYS A 438 -2.85 15.37 40.97
C LYS A 438 -3.37 13.97 40.61
N GLY A 439 -2.76 12.95 41.23
CA GLY A 439 -3.16 11.56 41.10
C GLY A 439 -2.02 10.54 41.22
N CYS A 440 -0.75 10.98 41.22
CA CYS A 440 0.40 10.08 41.29
C CYS A 440 0.87 9.81 42.73
N SER A 441 1.32 8.57 42.98
CA SER A 441 1.93 8.21 44.27
C SER A 441 3.37 8.73 44.38
N ARG A 442 3.86 8.95 45.61
CA ARG A 442 5.21 9.50 45.89
C ARG A 442 6.34 8.71 45.20
N GLU A 443 6.17 7.41 45.03
CA GLU A 443 7.14 6.51 44.38
C GLU A 443 7.19 6.68 42.85
N GLN A 444 6.05 7.04 42.22
CA GLN A 444 5.99 7.32 40.77
C GLN A 444 6.71 8.63 40.43
N ILE A 445 6.63 9.61 41.32
CA ILE A 445 7.26 10.93 41.15
C ILE A 445 8.79 10.82 41.23
N GLU A 446 9.32 10.00 42.14
CA GLU A 446 10.76 9.76 42.24
C GLU A 446 11.33 9.04 41.02
N ARG A 447 10.54 8.15 40.40
CA ARG A 447 10.94 7.41 39.20
C ARG A 447 11.01 8.30 37.96
N ILE A 448 10.04 9.20 37.77
CA ILE A 448 10.03 10.18 36.66
C ILE A 448 11.24 11.11 36.74
N LYS A 449 11.63 11.55 37.94
CA LYS A 449 12.83 12.36 38.17
C LYS A 449 14.14 11.61 37.89
N LYS A 450 14.17 10.30 38.12
CA LYS A 450 15.36 9.45 37.94
C LYS A 450 15.60 9.02 36.49
N GLU A 451 14.53 8.94 35.67
CA GLU A 451 14.59 8.55 34.25
C GLU A 451 14.87 9.74 33.30
N GLY A 452 15.04 10.97 33.80
CA GLY A 452 15.54 12.11 33.03
C GLY A 452 14.48 12.86 32.19
N TYR A 453 13.20 12.56 32.35
CA TYR A 453 12.10 13.23 31.63
C TYR A 453 11.78 14.65 32.16
N TYR A 454 12.57 15.17 33.09
CA TYR A 454 12.38 16.51 33.66
C TYR A 454 13.72 17.17 33.97
N ASP A 455 14.01 18.27 33.25
CA ASP A 455 15.10 19.19 33.53
C ASP A 455 14.50 20.50 34.06
N PRO A 456 14.78 20.92 35.31
CA PRO A 456 14.16 22.08 35.92
C PRO A 456 14.53 23.41 35.25
N GLU A 457 15.57 23.47 34.41
CA GLU A 457 15.87 24.66 33.60
C GLU A 457 15.20 24.65 32.22
N LYS A 458 14.69 23.50 31.74
CA LYS A 458 14.16 23.33 30.37
C LYS A 458 12.71 22.85 30.28
N GLY A 459 12.08 22.46 31.38
CA GLY A 459 10.68 21.99 31.41
C GLY A 459 10.48 20.53 30.97
N ILE A 460 9.22 20.11 30.84
CA ILE A 460 8.82 18.74 30.44
C ILE A 460 8.86 18.61 28.91
N ASP A 461 9.77 17.81 28.35
CA ASP A 461 9.73 17.45 26.92
C ASP A 461 9.07 16.08 26.74
N ILE A 462 7.86 16.07 26.15
CA ILE A 462 7.06 14.86 25.90
C ILE A 462 7.45 14.20 24.57
N ARG A 463 8.39 14.77 23.82
CA ARG A 463 8.93 14.12 22.63
C ARG A 463 9.87 12.99 23.07
N PRO A 464 9.79 11.80 22.47
CA PRO A 464 10.86 10.82 22.68
C PRO A 464 12.19 11.47 22.27
N PRO A 465 13.29 11.18 22.98
CA PRO A 465 14.58 11.78 22.70
C PRO A 465 14.90 11.60 21.21
N SER A 466 15.09 12.73 20.53
CA SER A 466 15.53 12.75 19.15
C SER A 466 16.99 12.31 19.11
N ASP A 467 17.22 11.08 18.64
CA ASP A 467 18.46 10.68 17.98
C ASP A 467 18.18 10.47 16.49
#